data_AF-A0A6I5RR64-F1
#
_entry.id   AF-A0A6I5RR64-F1
#
_cell.length_a   1.000
_cell.length_b   1.000
_cell.length_c   1.000
_cell.angle_alpha   90.00
_cell.angle_beta   90.00
_cell.angle_gamma   90.00
#
_symmetry.space_group_name_H-M   'P 1'
#
loop_
_entity.id
_entity.type
_entity.pdbx_description
1 polymer ?
#
loop_
_entity_poly.entity_id
_entity_poly.type
_entity_poly.pdbx_seq_one_letter_code
_entity_poly.pdbx_strand_id
1 'polypeptide(L)'
;MSHSNPDTAVAQTACAVMMVSFPHQLLHALCALEHDRVINAIPTDTPAVLVLWSYEASDHEPDSRTRQFFASALHQYPFISTLIFSRQERDGPLSPYRNLMKRARWLEQRLSEIGGCSTFYYAHDASSDHTSQAFMQALRPGRIICYGDAPGFLYPSYPPERPRAPLSLRGFKELFWRSRLRNVKTWLTAEKALIAINFDDQVEGIPYPEPVVIPADAVMHTLHSLKKTFPEIDEFEQHVIQAGYSTTALLILSNFTRSKFTSQKNELALYIDICKEHVTTRELLYIKKHAGTDSAFVTQLLDALGEYRVQPFPEHLEHLPIELFTVLNQQCKVISVSSASALLALSSDSSVIHALTRQHIGSLFVPAQRQYMNSANDRIMRNSTRLNKPALRQDQNQ
;
A
#
# COMPACT_ATOMS: atom_id res chain seq x y z
N MET A 1 40.59 48.28 2.12
CA MET A 1 40.16 47.45 0.97
C MET A 1 40.50 46.00 1.30
N SER A 2 39.56 45.28 1.89
CA SER A 2 39.64 43.83 2.09
C SER A 2 38.30 43.26 1.61
N HIS A 3 38.30 42.72 0.39
CA HIS A 3 37.18 41.97 -0.12
C HIS A 3 37.20 40.59 0.54
N SER A 4 36.38 40.41 1.58
CA SER A 4 35.96 39.08 2.01
C SER A 4 34.82 38.64 1.09
N ASN A 5 35.08 37.61 0.29
CA ASN A 5 34.08 36.89 -0.49
C ASN A 5 32.92 36.46 0.41
N PRO A 6 31.65 36.66 0.00
CA PRO A 6 30.55 35.94 0.59
C PRO A 6 30.62 34.52 0.04
N ASP A 7 31.17 33.60 0.82
CA ASP A 7 30.86 32.19 0.65
C ASP A 7 29.35 32.06 0.83
N THR A 8 28.63 32.06 -0.29
CA THR A 8 27.30 31.51 -0.40
C THR A 8 27.38 30.09 0.12
N ALA A 9 27.00 29.90 1.39
CA ALA A 9 26.56 28.63 1.88
C ALA A 9 25.53 28.13 0.87
N VAL A 10 25.91 27.15 0.06
CA VAL A 10 24.95 26.39 -0.75
C VAL A 10 23.99 25.83 0.28
N ALA A 11 22.80 26.42 0.37
CA ALA A 11 21.74 25.90 1.20
C ALA A 11 21.57 24.45 0.77
N GLN A 12 21.99 23.50 1.62
CA GLN A 12 21.73 22.09 1.39
C GLN A 12 20.23 21.99 1.16
N THR A 13 19.85 21.68 -0.08
CA THR A 13 18.46 21.69 -0.48
C THR A 13 17.80 20.52 0.25
N ALA A 14 16.97 20.84 1.24
CA ALA A 14 16.39 19.83 2.12
C ALA A 14 15.57 18.82 1.30
N CYS A 15 15.91 17.54 1.43
CA CYS A 15 15.40 16.45 0.61
C CYS A 15 14.10 15.89 1.21
N ALA A 16 13.19 15.39 0.36
CA ALA A 16 12.07 14.58 0.83
C ALA A 16 12.52 13.13 1.08
N VAL A 17 11.99 12.46 2.10
CA VAL A 17 12.25 11.03 2.33
C VAL A 17 10.93 10.28 2.33
N MET A 18 10.79 9.24 1.51
CA MET A 18 9.61 8.38 1.43
C MET A 18 9.97 6.96 1.84
N MET A 19 9.16 6.31 2.68
CA MET A 19 9.41 4.93 3.13
C MET A 19 8.34 3.98 2.63
N VAL A 20 8.74 3.04 1.77
CA VAL A 20 7.86 2.01 1.18
C VAL A 20 8.32 0.61 1.58
N SER A 21 7.37 -0.27 1.83
CA SER A 21 7.60 -1.67 2.20
C SER A 21 7.34 -2.62 1.04
N PHE A 22 6.40 -2.30 0.14
CA PHE A 22 5.95 -3.19 -0.93
C PHE A 22 5.69 -2.45 -2.25
N PRO A 23 5.77 -3.14 -3.41
CA PRO A 23 5.47 -2.55 -4.72
C PRO A 23 4.14 -1.79 -4.81
N HIS A 24 3.08 -2.32 -4.21
CA HIS A 24 1.75 -1.70 -4.27
C HIS A 24 1.66 -0.35 -3.53
N GLN A 25 2.58 -0.08 -2.58
CA GLN A 25 2.64 1.20 -1.89
C GLN A 25 3.31 2.31 -2.72
N LEU A 26 4.06 1.96 -3.77
CA LEU A 26 4.81 2.93 -4.56
C LEU A 26 3.90 3.96 -5.23
N LEU A 27 2.78 3.52 -5.80
CA LEU A 27 1.79 4.42 -6.40
C LEU A 27 1.32 5.46 -5.37
N HIS A 28 0.93 5.03 -4.17
CA HIS A 28 0.44 5.92 -3.13
C HIS A 28 1.52 6.90 -2.64
N ALA A 29 2.76 6.42 -2.49
CA ALA A 29 3.88 7.26 -2.09
C ALA A 29 4.17 8.37 -3.13
N LEU A 30 4.17 8.01 -4.43
CA LEU A 30 4.41 8.95 -5.51
C LEU A 30 3.25 9.94 -5.66
N CYS A 31 1.99 9.47 -5.60
CA CYS A 31 0.83 10.36 -5.60
C CYS A 31 0.90 11.38 -4.44
N ALA A 32 1.28 10.91 -3.24
CA ALA A 32 1.43 11.78 -2.08
C ALA A 32 2.54 12.81 -2.28
N LEU A 33 3.70 12.41 -2.80
CA LEU A 33 4.81 13.32 -3.08
C LEU A 33 4.43 14.37 -4.13
N GLU A 34 3.89 13.94 -5.27
CA GLU A 34 3.52 14.83 -6.37
C GLU A 34 2.42 15.80 -5.95
N HIS A 35 1.40 15.31 -5.24
CA HIS A 35 0.32 16.16 -4.76
C HIS A 35 0.80 17.14 -3.69
N ASP A 36 1.61 16.72 -2.72
CA ASP A 36 2.18 17.61 -1.70
C ASP A 36 3.02 18.72 -2.33
N ARG A 37 3.75 18.41 -3.42
CA ARG A 37 4.53 19.40 -4.15
C ARG A 37 3.65 20.45 -4.82
N VAL A 38 2.56 20.02 -5.46
CA VAL A 38 1.60 20.94 -6.08
C VAL A 38 0.99 21.87 -5.04
N ILE A 39 0.45 21.33 -3.94
CA ILE A 39 -0.28 22.15 -2.95
C ILE A 39 0.64 23.11 -2.17
N ASN A 40 1.94 22.81 -2.07
CA ASN A 40 2.92 23.64 -1.35
C ASN A 40 3.89 24.38 -2.28
N ALA A 41 3.65 24.37 -3.60
CA ALA A 41 4.50 25.00 -4.60
C ALA A 41 5.99 24.57 -4.51
N ILE A 42 6.24 23.30 -4.17
CA ILE A 42 7.58 22.71 -4.16
C ILE A 42 7.93 22.27 -5.59
N PRO A 43 9.12 22.62 -6.12
CA PRO A 43 9.53 22.21 -7.46
C PRO A 43 9.47 20.69 -7.66
N THR A 44 9.00 20.26 -8.83
CA THR A 44 8.80 18.83 -9.17
C THR A 44 10.09 18.03 -9.25
N ASP A 45 11.22 18.70 -9.43
CA ASP A 45 12.57 18.11 -9.52
C ASP A 45 13.34 18.19 -8.20
N THR A 46 12.70 18.66 -7.12
CA THR A 46 13.31 18.67 -5.78
C THR A 46 13.79 17.25 -5.44
N PRO A 47 15.02 17.07 -4.92
CA PRO A 47 15.53 15.75 -4.58
C PRO A 47 14.63 15.00 -3.59
N ALA A 48 14.49 13.70 -3.81
CA ALA A 48 13.85 12.79 -2.86
C ALA A 48 14.65 11.49 -2.70
N VAL A 49 14.47 10.84 -1.55
CA VAL A 49 15.04 9.53 -1.24
C VAL A 49 13.90 8.57 -0.96
N LEU A 50 13.81 7.50 -1.76
CA LEU A 50 12.92 6.38 -1.50
C LEU A 50 13.67 5.32 -0.69
N VAL A 51 13.21 5.09 0.54
CA VAL A 51 13.69 4.08 1.46
C VAL A 51 12.87 2.80 1.27
N LEU A 52 13.50 1.73 0.81
CA LEU A 52 12.86 0.42 0.72
C LEU A 52 13.00 -0.33 2.07
N TRP A 53 11.87 -0.55 2.75
CA TRP A 53 11.76 -1.27 4.02
C TRP A 53 10.84 -2.51 3.91
N SER A 54 11.10 -3.43 2.97
CA SER A 54 10.32 -4.68 2.91
C SER A 54 10.54 -5.55 4.15
N TYR A 55 9.47 -6.13 4.70
CA TYR A 55 9.52 -7.09 5.82
C TYR A 55 10.11 -8.45 5.43
N GLU A 56 10.16 -8.78 4.14
CA GLU A 56 10.75 -10.02 3.66
C GLU A 56 12.24 -9.81 3.37
N ALA A 57 13.11 -10.61 4.00
CA ALA A 57 14.56 -10.43 3.83
C ALA A 57 15.01 -10.62 2.37
N SER A 58 14.39 -11.56 1.64
CA SER A 58 14.67 -11.85 0.24
C SER A 58 14.40 -10.66 -0.70
N ASP A 59 13.49 -9.75 -0.33
CA ASP A 59 13.22 -8.55 -1.14
C ASP A 59 14.40 -7.59 -1.17
N HIS A 60 15.35 -7.72 -0.23
CA HIS A 60 16.53 -6.87 -0.13
C HIS A 60 17.75 -7.47 -0.83
N GLU A 61 17.66 -8.65 -1.44
CA GLU A 61 18.78 -9.20 -2.22
C GLU A 61 18.92 -8.45 -3.55
N PRO A 62 20.15 -8.27 -4.10
CA PRO A 62 20.37 -7.53 -5.35
C PRO A 62 19.51 -8.00 -6.54
N ASP A 63 19.30 -9.30 -6.65
CA ASP A 63 18.58 -9.94 -7.76
C ASP A 63 17.08 -10.16 -7.45
N SER A 64 16.56 -9.56 -6.37
CA SER A 64 15.15 -9.73 -6.02
C SER A 64 14.25 -9.03 -7.04
N ARG A 65 13.11 -9.67 -7.39
CA ARG A 65 12.09 -9.06 -8.25
C ARG A 65 11.59 -7.73 -7.67
N THR A 66 11.54 -7.61 -6.34
CA THR A 66 11.16 -6.37 -5.64
C THR A 66 12.15 -5.23 -5.92
N ARG A 67 13.47 -5.46 -5.83
CA ARG A 67 14.46 -4.44 -6.17
C ARG A 67 14.42 -4.07 -7.65
N GLN A 68 14.28 -5.07 -8.53
CA GLN A 68 14.14 -4.84 -9.97
C GLN A 68 12.93 -3.98 -10.27
N PHE A 69 11.77 -4.26 -9.65
CA PHE A 69 10.58 -3.42 -9.77
C PHE A 69 10.84 -1.96 -9.39
N PHE A 70 11.40 -1.69 -8.21
CA PHE A 70 11.67 -0.30 -7.79
C PHE A 70 12.71 0.39 -8.68
N ALA A 71 13.76 -0.33 -9.09
CA ALA A 71 14.79 0.21 -9.98
C ALA A 71 14.20 0.61 -11.34
N SER A 72 13.35 -0.24 -11.91
CA SER A 72 12.62 0.05 -13.14
C SER A 72 11.64 1.21 -12.93
N ALA A 73 10.72 1.12 -11.97
CA ALA A 73 9.67 2.10 -11.74
C ALA A 73 10.21 3.53 -11.52
N LEU A 74 11.34 3.67 -10.83
CA LEU A 74 11.95 4.97 -10.53
C LEU A 74 12.73 5.56 -11.71
N HIS A 75 12.88 4.85 -12.83
CA HIS A 75 13.48 5.41 -14.04
C HIS A 75 12.73 6.66 -14.56
N GLN A 76 11.41 6.71 -14.35
CA GLN A 76 10.57 7.88 -14.69
C GLN A 76 10.72 9.05 -13.70
N TYR A 77 11.46 8.86 -12.61
CA TYR A 77 11.59 9.81 -11.50
C TYR A 77 13.07 10.06 -11.17
N PRO A 78 13.84 10.73 -12.06
CA PRO A 78 15.29 10.86 -11.93
C PRO A 78 15.75 11.68 -10.71
N PHE A 79 14.84 12.46 -10.09
CA PHE A 79 15.08 13.19 -8.85
C PHE A 79 14.93 12.31 -7.60
N ILE A 80 14.50 11.05 -7.74
CA ILE A 80 14.36 10.09 -6.64
C ILE A 80 15.55 9.14 -6.65
N SER A 81 16.29 9.14 -5.54
CA SER A 81 17.33 8.14 -5.28
C SER A 81 16.80 7.03 -4.36
N THR A 82 17.29 5.81 -4.52
CA THR A 82 16.87 4.67 -3.70
C THR A 82 17.87 4.41 -2.59
N LEU A 83 17.37 4.25 -1.36
CA LEU A 83 18.14 3.78 -0.21
C LEU A 83 17.64 2.41 0.23
N ILE A 84 18.54 1.44 0.25
CA ILE A 84 18.26 0.08 0.72
C ILE A 84 19.29 -0.29 1.78
N PHE A 85 18.82 -0.73 2.94
CA PHE A 85 19.70 -1.20 4.01
C PHE A 85 20.12 -2.64 3.78
N SER A 86 21.39 -2.92 4.01
CA SER A 86 21.93 -4.28 3.99
C SER A 86 21.29 -5.14 5.07
N ARG A 87 21.34 -6.46 4.87
CA ARG A 87 20.90 -7.42 5.88
C ARG A 87 21.60 -7.22 7.23
N GLN A 88 22.89 -6.89 7.23
CA GLN A 88 23.65 -6.62 8.45
C GLN A 88 23.12 -5.39 9.20
N GLU A 89 22.75 -4.33 8.48
CA GLU A 89 22.14 -3.13 9.09
C GLU A 89 20.76 -3.44 9.67
N ARG A 90 19.96 -4.24 8.96
CA ARG A 90 18.61 -4.64 9.38
C ARG A 90 18.60 -5.59 10.57
N ASP A 91 19.43 -6.62 10.55
CA ASP A 91 19.52 -7.61 11.64
C ASP A 91 20.31 -7.06 12.84
N GLY A 92 21.19 -6.08 12.59
CA GLY A 92 22.00 -5.40 13.59
C GLY A 92 21.36 -4.10 14.08
N PRO A 93 21.92 -2.93 13.73
CA PRO A 93 21.55 -1.64 14.31
C PRO A 93 20.08 -1.25 14.17
N LEU A 94 19.41 -1.67 13.10
CA LEU A 94 18.01 -1.34 12.79
C LEU A 94 17.00 -2.40 13.26
N SER A 95 17.48 -3.49 13.88
CA SER A 95 16.65 -4.61 14.29
C SER A 95 15.45 -4.18 15.15
N PRO A 96 14.23 -4.69 14.88
CA PRO A 96 13.04 -4.35 15.66
C PRO A 96 13.18 -4.71 17.15
N TYR A 97 14.08 -5.64 17.47
CA TYR A 97 14.40 -6.03 18.85
C TYR A 97 15.29 -5.02 19.59
N ARG A 98 15.75 -3.95 18.94
CA ARG A 98 16.53 -2.88 19.56
C ARG A 98 15.62 -1.75 20.04
N ASN A 99 16.15 -0.97 20.98
CA ASN A 99 15.45 0.21 21.46
C ASN A 99 15.26 1.23 20.32
N LEU A 100 14.07 1.82 20.22
CA LEU A 100 13.70 2.75 19.15
C LEU A 100 14.68 3.92 19.06
N MET A 101 15.04 4.55 20.18
CA MET A 101 15.97 5.68 20.17
C MET A 101 17.41 5.26 19.80
N LYS A 102 17.80 4.00 20.01
CA LYS A 102 19.08 3.49 19.51
C LYS A 102 19.06 3.33 17.99
N ARG A 103 17.95 2.84 17.42
CA ARG A 103 17.75 2.77 15.97
C ARG A 103 17.76 4.17 15.37
N ALA A 104 17.02 5.11 15.96
CA ALA A 104 16.93 6.48 15.51
C ALA A 104 18.30 7.19 15.47
N ARG A 105 19.13 7.05 16.52
CA ARG A 105 20.49 7.63 16.52
C ARG A 105 21.40 7.04 15.45
N TRP A 106 21.29 5.74 15.21
CA TRP A 106 22.06 5.10 14.15
C TRP A 106 21.60 5.59 12.76
N LEU A 107 20.28 5.71 12.56
CA LEU A 107 19.70 6.31 11.34
C LEU A 107 20.15 7.75 11.16
N GLU A 108 20.16 8.57 12.21
CA GLU A 108 20.61 9.96 12.19
C GLU A 108 22.05 10.07 11.66
N GLN A 109 22.94 9.16 12.10
CA GLN A 109 24.31 9.08 11.59
C GLN A 109 24.34 8.63 10.12
N ARG A 110 23.60 7.56 9.80
CA ARG A 110 23.59 6.96 8.46
C ARG A 110 22.99 7.87 7.39
N LEU A 111 22.04 8.72 7.77
CA LEU A 111 21.29 9.63 6.90
C LEU A 111 21.84 11.06 6.92
N SER A 112 22.92 11.32 7.67
CA SER A 112 23.54 12.66 7.76
C SER A 112 24.00 13.21 6.41
N GLU A 113 24.35 12.32 5.47
CA GLU A 113 24.77 12.67 4.11
C GLU A 113 23.64 13.24 3.24
N ILE A 114 22.38 13.07 3.63
CA ILE A 114 21.21 13.53 2.85
C ILE A 114 20.99 15.05 2.97
N GLY A 115 21.75 15.76 3.83
CA GLY A 115 21.72 17.23 3.89
C GLY A 115 20.47 17.82 4.56
N GLY A 116 19.69 16.99 5.28
CA GLY A 116 18.46 17.36 5.97
C GLY A 116 17.19 16.87 5.28
N CYS A 117 16.11 16.73 6.06
CA CYS A 117 14.82 16.22 5.57
C CYS A 117 13.74 17.31 5.70
N SER A 118 13.18 17.74 4.57
CA SER A 118 12.07 18.71 4.55
C SER A 118 10.75 18.04 4.94
N THR A 119 10.43 16.93 4.28
CA THR A 119 9.19 16.17 4.49
C THR A 119 9.49 14.68 4.53
N PHE A 120 8.94 13.99 5.53
CA PHE A 120 8.97 12.53 5.62
C PHE A 120 7.59 11.95 5.29
N TYR A 121 7.56 11.04 4.32
CA TYR A 121 6.38 10.30 3.89
C TYR A 121 6.51 8.84 4.30
N TYR A 122 5.45 8.27 4.85
CA TYR A 122 5.41 6.85 5.19
C TYR A 122 4.02 6.26 4.96
N ALA A 123 3.97 4.97 4.61
CA ALA A 123 2.71 4.24 4.59
C ALA A 123 2.13 4.23 6.01
N HIS A 124 0.84 4.51 6.14
CA HIS A 124 0.15 4.53 7.43
C HIS A 124 -0.10 3.09 7.89
N ASP A 125 0.99 2.36 8.17
CA ASP A 125 0.95 0.98 8.60
C ASP A 125 0.88 0.90 10.13
N ALA A 126 0.04 0.01 10.64
CA ALA A 126 -0.01 -0.30 12.07
C ALA A 126 1.13 -1.27 12.44
N SER A 127 2.35 -1.03 11.94
CA SER A 127 3.47 -1.95 12.11
C SER A 127 3.91 -1.99 13.58
N SER A 128 4.08 -3.20 14.10
CA SER A 128 4.56 -3.39 15.48
C SER A 128 6.05 -3.10 15.66
N ASP A 129 6.79 -2.92 14.56
CA ASP A 129 8.23 -2.61 14.60
C ASP A 129 8.52 -1.11 14.78
N HIS A 130 7.52 -0.24 14.60
CA HIS A 130 7.61 1.21 14.75
C HIS A 130 8.78 1.81 13.95
N THR A 131 9.05 1.27 12.76
CA THR A 131 10.17 1.73 11.93
C THR A 131 9.97 3.18 11.47
N SER A 132 8.76 3.53 11.02
CA SER A 132 8.40 4.91 10.66
C SER A 132 8.73 5.89 11.79
N GLN A 133 8.41 5.53 13.03
CA GLN A 133 8.73 6.33 14.22
C GLN A 133 10.26 6.44 14.46
N ALA A 134 11.05 5.40 14.18
CA ALA A 134 12.51 5.50 14.27
C ALA A 134 13.09 6.50 13.24
N PHE A 135 12.53 6.52 12.02
CA PHE A 135 12.88 7.50 10.98
C PHE A 135 12.46 8.91 11.36
N MET A 136 11.24 9.13 11.85
CA MET A 136 10.79 10.46 12.28
C MET A 136 11.69 11.04 13.38
N GLN A 137 12.11 10.22 14.35
CA GLN A 137 13.01 10.63 15.42
C GLN A 137 14.42 10.95 14.92
N ALA A 138 14.88 10.26 13.89
CA ALA A 138 16.20 10.43 13.29
C ALA A 138 16.26 11.66 12.37
N LEU A 139 15.29 11.78 11.45
CA LEU A 139 15.24 12.80 10.42
C LEU A 139 14.78 14.15 10.95
N ARG A 140 13.91 14.16 11.99
CA ARG A 140 13.25 15.36 12.53
C ARG A 140 12.74 16.27 11.40
N PRO A 141 11.89 15.73 10.50
CA PRO A 141 11.48 16.45 9.31
C PRO A 141 10.66 17.68 9.67
N GLY A 142 10.68 18.69 8.81
CA GLY A 142 9.80 19.85 8.94
C GLY A 142 8.32 19.47 8.87
N ARG A 143 7.99 18.46 8.06
CA ARG A 143 6.62 17.93 7.89
C ARG A 143 6.60 16.41 7.93
N ILE A 144 5.55 15.84 8.53
CA ILE A 144 5.32 14.39 8.60
C ILE A 144 4.00 14.11 7.91
N ILE A 145 4.05 13.39 6.79
CA ILE A 145 2.89 13.04 5.99
C ILE A 145 2.78 11.52 5.97
N CYS A 146 1.58 10.99 6.18
CA CYS A 146 1.32 9.60 5.89
C CYS A 146 0.50 9.45 4.60
N TYR A 147 0.56 8.28 4.00
CA TYR A 147 -0.31 7.86 2.90
C TYR A 147 -0.88 6.49 3.19
N GLY A 148 -2.05 6.16 2.63
CA GLY A 148 -2.78 4.94 3.01
C GLY A 148 -2.03 3.63 2.67
N ASP A 149 -1.94 2.71 3.65
CA ASP A 149 -1.41 1.33 3.50
C ASP A 149 -2.48 0.32 2.95
N ALA A 150 -3.68 0.83 2.76
CA ALA A 150 -4.54 0.59 1.61
C ALA A 150 -5.08 1.99 1.22
N PRO A 151 -5.64 2.24 0.02
CA PRO A 151 -5.80 3.58 -0.59
C PRO A 151 -6.47 4.68 0.26
N GLY A 152 -6.99 4.38 1.45
CA GLY A 152 -7.64 5.30 2.36
C GLY A 152 -7.74 4.92 3.84
N PHE A 153 -7.13 3.83 4.32
CA PHE A 153 -7.29 3.46 5.74
C PHE A 153 -6.33 4.27 6.61
N LEU A 154 -6.90 4.93 7.62
CA LEU A 154 -6.22 5.70 8.63
C LEU A 154 -6.34 5.00 9.99
N TYR A 155 -5.30 5.16 10.78
CA TYR A 155 -5.23 4.64 12.15
C TYR A 155 -5.06 5.81 13.14
N PRO A 156 -5.50 5.67 14.39
CA PRO A 156 -5.26 6.66 15.41
C PRO A 156 -3.77 6.89 15.63
N SER A 157 -3.37 8.14 15.89
CA SER A 157 -1.96 8.52 16.06
C SER A 157 -1.43 8.32 17.49
N TYR A 158 -2.01 7.39 18.26
CA TYR A 158 -1.62 7.19 19.65
C TYR A 158 -0.31 6.41 19.79
N PRO A 159 0.48 6.70 20.84
CA PRO A 159 1.51 5.78 21.27
C PRO A 159 0.88 4.44 21.70
N PRO A 160 1.60 3.32 21.57
CA PRO A 160 1.09 2.02 21.99
C PRO A 160 0.58 2.02 23.44
N GLU A 161 -0.63 1.49 23.64
CA GLU A 161 -1.29 1.49 24.95
C GLU A 161 -0.52 0.70 26.02
N ARG A 162 -0.74 1.04 27.31
CA ARG A 162 -0.16 0.30 28.43
C ARG A 162 -0.96 -1.00 28.67
N PRO A 163 -0.32 -2.18 28.74
CA PRO A 163 -1.02 -3.41 29.03
C PRO A 163 -1.76 -3.33 30.37
N ARG A 164 -3.02 -3.79 30.38
CA ARG A 164 -3.76 -4.07 31.61
C ARG A 164 -3.46 -5.53 32.00
N ALA A 165 -2.65 -5.71 33.05
CA ALA A 165 -2.24 -6.96 33.70
C ALA A 165 -1.14 -7.82 32.98
N PRO A 166 0.02 -8.07 33.63
CA PRO A 166 1.19 -8.75 33.02
C PRO A 166 1.21 -10.30 33.12
N LEU A 167 0.22 -10.95 33.74
CA LEU A 167 0.31 -12.36 34.13
C LEU A 167 0.04 -13.39 33.01
N SER A 168 0.17 -13.01 31.74
CA SER A 168 0.03 -13.92 30.60
C SER A 168 1.25 -13.85 29.67
N LEU A 169 1.52 -14.91 28.89
CA LEU A 169 2.56 -14.90 27.85
C LEU A 169 2.39 -13.72 26.87
N ARG A 170 1.14 -13.35 26.59
CA ARG A 170 0.80 -12.16 25.82
C ARG A 170 1.25 -10.87 26.53
N GLY A 171 0.98 -10.76 27.83
CA GLY A 171 1.44 -9.64 28.66
C GLY A 171 2.96 -9.50 28.71
N PHE A 172 3.71 -10.61 28.79
CA PHE A 172 5.17 -10.59 28.71
C PHE A 172 5.67 -10.12 27.34
N LYS A 173 5.06 -10.59 26.24
CA LYS A 173 5.39 -10.14 24.88
C LYS A 173 5.14 -8.64 24.72
N GLU A 174 4.01 -8.13 25.21
CA GLU A 174 3.67 -6.70 25.18
C GLU A 174 4.65 -5.88 26.02
N LEU A 175 5.05 -6.38 27.20
CA LEU A 175 6.06 -5.73 28.03
C LEU A 175 7.43 -5.67 27.34
N PHE A 176 7.82 -6.75 26.65
CA PHE A 176 9.06 -6.79 25.86
C PHE A 176 9.05 -5.71 24.77
N TRP A 177 8.00 -5.66 23.94
CA TRP A 177 7.89 -4.64 22.88
C TRP A 177 7.87 -3.22 23.45
N ARG A 178 7.15 -3.01 24.55
CA ARG A 178 7.15 -1.71 25.24
C ARG A 178 8.54 -1.33 25.77
N SER A 179 9.34 -2.28 26.25
CA SER A 179 10.71 -1.99 26.70
C SER A 179 11.57 -1.38 25.59
N ARG A 180 11.26 -1.68 24.31
CA ARG A 180 11.95 -1.11 23.15
C ARG A 180 11.61 0.36 22.93
N LEU A 181 10.49 0.83 23.47
CA LEU A 181 10.05 2.23 23.44
C LEU A 181 10.56 3.05 24.64
N ARG A 182 11.35 2.44 25.53
CA ARG A 182 11.96 3.14 26.68
C ARG A 182 12.77 4.33 26.17
N ASN A 183 12.56 5.51 26.75
CA ASN A 183 13.20 6.79 26.41
C ASN A 183 12.63 7.54 25.19
N VAL A 184 11.57 7.07 24.56
CA VAL A 184 10.80 7.90 23.61
C VAL A 184 10.04 8.94 24.43
N LYS A 185 10.45 10.21 24.36
CA LYS A 185 9.83 11.32 25.10
C LYS A 185 8.59 11.87 24.39
N THR A 186 8.69 12.00 23.07
CA THR A 186 7.64 12.55 22.21
C THR A 186 7.27 11.50 21.18
N TRP A 187 5.98 11.18 21.09
CA TRP A 187 5.45 10.40 19.98
C TRP A 187 5.20 11.35 18.82
N LEU A 188 5.71 11.00 17.64
CA LEU A 188 5.59 11.86 16.46
C LEU A 188 4.49 11.27 15.59
N THR A 189 3.72 12.15 14.98
CA THR A 189 2.49 11.79 14.28
C THR A 189 2.43 12.58 12.99
N ALA A 190 1.80 12.01 11.96
CA ALA A 190 1.55 12.75 10.74
C ALA A 190 0.59 13.91 11.00
N GLU A 191 0.84 15.05 10.35
CA GLU A 191 -0.11 16.16 10.30
C GLU A 191 -1.25 15.87 9.33
N LYS A 192 -0.91 15.27 8.19
CA LYS A 192 -1.81 15.00 7.08
C LYS A 192 -1.69 13.56 6.60
N ALA A 193 -2.80 13.04 6.11
CA ALA A 193 -2.88 11.79 5.38
C ALA A 193 -3.29 12.05 3.94
N LEU A 194 -2.35 11.93 3.01
CA LEU A 194 -2.65 12.04 1.58
C LEU A 194 -3.15 10.69 1.08
N ILE A 195 -4.43 10.61 0.72
CA ILE A 195 -5.14 9.35 0.43
C ILE A 195 -5.82 9.41 -0.93
N ALA A 196 -5.81 8.29 -1.66
CA ALA A 196 -6.53 8.19 -2.93
C ALA A 196 -8.05 8.07 -2.72
N ILE A 197 -8.45 7.51 -1.59
CA ILE A 197 -9.86 7.27 -1.22
C ILE A 197 -10.03 7.66 0.23
N ASN A 198 -11.15 8.29 0.59
CA ASN A 198 -11.50 8.47 1.99
C ASN A 198 -12.50 7.38 2.41
N PHE A 199 -12.08 6.44 3.25
CA PHE A 199 -12.97 5.41 3.80
C PHE A 199 -13.83 5.90 4.98
N ASP A 200 -13.65 7.16 5.40
CA ASP A 200 -14.38 7.80 6.48
C ASP A 200 -14.33 6.94 7.76
N ASP A 201 -13.10 6.56 8.10
CA ASP A 201 -12.80 5.66 9.20
C ASP A 201 -12.49 6.36 10.51
N GLN A 202 -12.45 7.69 10.46
CA GLN A 202 -12.28 8.55 11.62
C GLN A 202 -13.42 8.38 12.60
N VAL A 203 -13.07 8.39 13.88
CA VAL A 203 -13.99 8.29 14.99
C VAL A 203 -13.93 9.61 15.73
N GLU A 204 -15.09 10.19 16.02
CA GLU A 204 -15.20 11.46 16.74
C GLU A 204 -14.43 11.40 18.07
N GLY A 205 -13.64 12.44 18.35
CA GLY A 205 -12.83 12.55 19.57
C GLY A 205 -11.50 11.77 19.55
N ILE A 206 -11.18 11.05 18.47
CA ILE A 206 -9.88 10.37 18.29
C ILE A 206 -8.99 11.21 17.35
N PRO A 207 -7.71 11.45 17.71
CA PRO A 207 -6.77 12.18 16.87
C PRO A 207 -6.30 11.30 15.71
N TYR A 208 -6.80 11.64 14.53
CA TYR A 208 -6.32 11.15 13.24
C TYR A 208 -5.55 12.27 12.52
N PRO A 209 -4.61 11.93 11.62
CA PRO A 209 -4.07 12.91 10.68
C PRO A 209 -5.20 13.52 9.83
N GLU A 210 -5.04 14.78 9.40
CA GLU A 210 -6.01 15.45 8.53
C GLU A 210 -6.08 14.73 7.18
N PRO A 211 -7.24 14.18 6.77
CA PRO A 211 -7.36 13.45 5.52
C PRO A 211 -7.44 14.44 4.35
N VAL A 212 -6.55 14.29 3.39
CA VAL A 212 -6.57 15.05 2.14
C VAL A 212 -6.69 14.07 0.99
N VAL A 213 -7.83 14.13 0.30
CA VAL A 213 -8.10 13.24 -0.84
C VAL A 213 -7.36 13.76 -2.06
N ILE A 214 -6.48 12.92 -2.62
CA ILE A 214 -5.79 13.20 -3.87
C ILE A 214 -6.80 13.08 -5.02
N PRO A 215 -6.89 14.08 -5.91
CA PRO A 215 -7.77 14.01 -7.08
C PRO A 215 -7.53 12.74 -7.92
N ALA A 216 -8.61 12.12 -8.41
CA ALA A 216 -8.53 10.86 -9.15
C ALA A 216 -7.71 10.98 -10.44
N ASP A 217 -7.80 12.12 -11.13
CA ASP A 217 -7.00 12.44 -12.32
C ASP A 217 -5.49 12.48 -12.00
N ALA A 218 -5.10 13.02 -10.84
CA ALA A 218 -3.72 12.98 -10.38
C ALA A 218 -3.26 11.54 -10.10
N VAL A 219 -4.09 10.73 -9.43
CA VAL A 219 -3.77 9.30 -9.19
C VAL A 219 -3.59 8.55 -10.50
N MET A 220 -4.50 8.75 -11.47
CA MET A 220 -4.43 8.11 -12.78
C MET A 220 -3.21 8.58 -13.60
N HIS A 221 -2.82 9.85 -13.48
CA HIS A 221 -1.62 10.37 -14.12
C HIS A 221 -0.34 9.69 -13.59
N THR A 222 -0.17 9.60 -12.26
CA THR A 222 0.97 8.92 -11.64
C THR A 222 1.00 7.43 -12.05
N LEU A 223 -0.16 6.79 -12.06
CA LEU A 223 -0.33 5.38 -12.44
C LEU A 223 0.05 5.12 -13.90
N HIS A 224 -0.39 5.97 -14.85
CA HIS A 224 0.01 5.85 -16.25
C HIS A 224 1.51 6.10 -16.45
N SER A 225 2.10 7.04 -15.70
CA SER A 225 3.54 7.29 -15.74
C SER A 225 4.34 6.09 -15.26
N LEU A 226 3.91 5.43 -14.17
CA LEU A 226 4.52 4.18 -13.69
C LEU A 226 4.40 3.05 -14.72
N LYS A 227 3.21 2.84 -15.27
CA LYS A 227 2.91 1.75 -16.22
C LYS A 227 3.85 1.76 -17.43
N LYS A 228 4.22 2.93 -17.96
CA LYS A 228 5.12 3.08 -19.12
C LYS A 228 6.46 2.37 -18.97
N THR A 229 6.87 2.05 -17.74
CA THR A 229 8.15 1.38 -17.47
C THR A 229 8.08 -0.15 -17.56
N PHE A 230 6.88 -0.71 -17.71
CA PHE A 230 6.62 -2.15 -17.70
C PHE A 230 5.91 -2.57 -18.99
N PRO A 231 6.61 -2.59 -20.15
CA PRO A 231 6.01 -2.96 -21.44
C PRO A 231 5.39 -4.37 -21.45
N GLU A 232 5.89 -5.27 -20.60
CA GLU A 232 5.34 -6.62 -20.41
C GLU A 232 3.89 -6.61 -19.90
N ILE A 233 3.44 -5.52 -19.25
CA ILE A 233 2.05 -5.33 -18.89
C ILE A 233 1.21 -5.18 -20.17
N ASP A 234 1.59 -4.26 -21.06
CA ASP A 234 0.84 -4.00 -22.29
C ASP A 234 0.78 -5.26 -23.18
N GLU A 235 1.88 -6.01 -23.30
CA GLU A 235 1.92 -7.27 -24.04
C GLU A 235 0.89 -8.28 -23.50
N PHE A 236 0.84 -8.46 -22.17
CA PHE A 236 -0.11 -9.36 -21.55
C PHE A 236 -1.56 -8.88 -21.70
N GLU A 237 -1.82 -7.59 -21.50
CA GLU A 237 -3.16 -7.03 -21.66
C GLU A 237 -3.68 -7.20 -23.09
N GLN A 238 -2.83 -6.96 -24.09
CA GLN A 238 -3.19 -7.20 -25.49
C GLN A 238 -3.44 -8.67 -25.78
N HIS A 239 -2.63 -9.58 -25.22
CA HIS A 239 -2.87 -11.02 -25.34
C HIS A 239 -4.25 -11.42 -24.80
N VAL A 240 -4.61 -10.92 -23.61
CA VAL A 240 -5.90 -11.21 -22.97
C VAL A 240 -7.08 -10.71 -23.82
N ILE A 241 -6.98 -9.51 -24.39
CA ILE A 241 -8.03 -8.93 -25.24
C ILE A 241 -8.15 -9.68 -26.57
N GLN A 242 -7.02 -10.06 -27.17
CA GLN A 242 -6.97 -10.72 -28.48
C GLN A 242 -7.33 -12.21 -28.43
N ALA A 243 -7.31 -12.84 -27.25
CA ALA A 243 -7.61 -14.26 -27.08
C ALA A 243 -9.05 -14.64 -27.47
N GLY A 244 -9.91 -13.67 -27.81
CA GLY A 244 -11.20 -13.91 -28.49
C GLY A 244 -12.27 -14.55 -27.62
N TYR A 245 -12.09 -14.55 -26.29
CA TYR A 245 -13.12 -14.97 -25.35
C TYR A 245 -14.27 -13.95 -25.34
N SER A 246 -15.50 -14.43 -25.20
CA SER A 246 -16.69 -13.56 -25.15
C SER A 246 -16.65 -12.59 -23.97
N THR A 247 -16.07 -13.03 -22.85
CA THR A 247 -15.78 -12.23 -21.65
C THR A 247 -14.62 -12.86 -20.87
N THR A 248 -13.72 -12.02 -20.36
CA THR A 248 -12.62 -12.40 -19.47
C THR A 248 -12.88 -11.85 -18.06
N ALA A 249 -12.65 -12.68 -17.06
CA ALA A 249 -12.72 -12.30 -15.65
C ALA A 249 -11.34 -12.36 -14.99
N LEU A 250 -11.11 -11.47 -14.03
CA LEU A 250 -9.92 -11.45 -13.19
C LEU A 250 -10.34 -11.49 -11.72
N LEU A 251 -10.01 -12.57 -11.01
CA LEU A 251 -10.19 -12.67 -9.58
C LEU A 251 -8.90 -12.26 -8.87
N ILE A 252 -8.99 -11.22 -8.03
CA ILE A 252 -7.91 -10.73 -7.18
C ILE A 252 -8.09 -11.31 -5.78
N LEU A 253 -7.13 -12.14 -5.35
CA LEU A 253 -7.16 -12.74 -4.02
C LEU A 253 -6.69 -11.74 -2.95
N SER A 254 -7.25 -11.89 -1.75
CA SER A 254 -6.74 -11.31 -0.51
C SER A 254 -5.86 -12.33 0.23
N ASN A 255 -5.43 -11.97 1.45
CA ASN A 255 -4.59 -12.81 2.33
C ASN A 255 -5.30 -13.13 3.66
N PHE A 256 -6.61 -13.43 3.65
CA PHE A 256 -7.43 -13.48 4.86
C PHE A 256 -6.95 -14.55 5.87
N THR A 257 -6.44 -15.68 5.39
CA THR A 257 -5.85 -16.73 6.23
C THR A 257 -4.58 -16.25 6.93
N ARG A 258 -3.64 -15.62 6.20
CA ARG A 258 -2.40 -15.08 6.80
C ARG A 258 -2.71 -13.97 7.80
N SER A 259 -3.73 -13.17 7.52
CA SER A 259 -4.22 -12.11 8.40
C SER A 259 -5.09 -12.64 9.57
N LYS A 260 -5.29 -13.96 9.67
CA LYS A 260 -6.05 -14.64 10.74
C LYS A 260 -7.53 -14.24 10.83
N PHE A 261 -8.10 -13.75 9.73
CA PHE A 261 -9.52 -13.44 9.63
C PHE A 261 -10.38 -14.69 9.37
N THR A 262 -9.79 -15.72 8.78
CA THR A 262 -10.43 -17.00 8.49
C THR A 262 -9.42 -18.16 8.46
N SER A 263 -9.89 -19.38 8.24
CA SER A 263 -9.06 -20.56 7.99
C SER A 263 -8.87 -20.77 6.48
N GLN A 264 -7.80 -21.47 6.09
CA GLN A 264 -7.54 -21.79 4.68
C GLN A 264 -8.71 -22.47 3.98
N LYS A 265 -9.36 -23.43 4.67
CA LYS A 265 -10.55 -24.14 4.16
C LYS A 265 -11.70 -23.17 3.86
N ASN A 266 -11.94 -22.23 4.77
CA ASN A 266 -13.02 -21.26 4.64
C ASN A 266 -12.69 -20.19 3.59
N GLU A 267 -11.43 -19.78 3.45
CA GLU A 267 -11.00 -18.87 2.38
C GLU A 267 -11.11 -19.53 1.01
N LEU A 268 -10.80 -20.83 0.90
CA LEU A 268 -11.03 -21.59 -0.34
C LEU A 268 -12.52 -21.65 -0.68
N ALA A 269 -13.38 -21.97 0.29
CA ALA A 269 -14.83 -21.97 0.10
C ALA A 269 -15.37 -20.60 -0.33
N LEU A 270 -14.85 -19.51 0.26
CA LEU A 270 -15.19 -18.13 -0.12
C LEU A 270 -14.97 -17.89 -1.61
N TYR A 271 -13.78 -18.19 -2.13
CA TYR A 271 -13.49 -17.92 -3.54
C TYR A 271 -14.27 -18.84 -4.49
N ILE A 272 -14.57 -20.07 -4.09
CA ILE A 272 -15.44 -20.96 -4.86
C ILE A 272 -16.86 -20.38 -4.96
N ASP A 273 -17.42 -19.91 -3.84
CA ASP A 273 -18.76 -19.32 -3.81
C ASP A 273 -18.80 -18.04 -4.67
N ILE A 274 -17.80 -17.16 -4.54
CA ILE A 274 -17.65 -15.96 -5.38
C ILE A 274 -17.57 -16.31 -6.88
N CYS A 275 -16.83 -17.36 -7.26
CA CYS A 275 -16.74 -17.76 -8.66
C CYS A 275 -18.10 -18.24 -9.19
N LYS A 276 -18.85 -19.02 -8.41
CA LYS A 276 -20.20 -19.47 -8.78
C LYS A 276 -21.19 -18.33 -8.96
N GLU A 277 -21.04 -17.27 -8.17
CA GLU A 277 -21.92 -16.09 -8.21
C GLU A 277 -21.61 -15.15 -9.38
N HIS A 278 -20.34 -15.01 -9.77
CA HIS A 278 -19.90 -13.93 -10.66
C HIS A 278 -19.26 -14.36 -11.98
N VAL A 279 -18.86 -15.63 -12.10
CA VAL A 279 -18.15 -16.17 -13.26
C VAL A 279 -18.97 -17.31 -13.87
N THR A 280 -19.07 -17.35 -15.20
CA THR A 280 -19.66 -18.50 -15.90
C THR A 280 -18.59 -19.45 -16.40
N THR A 281 -18.92 -20.73 -16.59
CA THR A 281 -17.97 -21.76 -17.07
C THR A 281 -17.46 -21.53 -18.50
N ARG A 282 -18.05 -20.58 -19.25
CA ARG A 282 -17.60 -20.19 -20.59
C ARG A 282 -16.54 -19.08 -20.58
N GLU A 283 -16.46 -18.31 -19.50
CA GLU A 283 -15.52 -17.20 -19.33
C GLU A 283 -14.12 -17.74 -19.03
N LEU A 284 -13.09 -17.05 -19.52
CA LEU A 284 -11.72 -17.27 -19.03
C LEU A 284 -11.55 -16.51 -17.72
N LEU A 285 -11.11 -17.19 -16.67
CA LEU A 285 -10.82 -16.62 -15.36
C LEU A 285 -9.31 -16.63 -15.09
N TYR A 286 -8.72 -15.44 -14.95
CA TYR A 286 -7.38 -15.30 -14.36
C TYR A 286 -7.46 -15.14 -12.85
N ILE A 287 -6.57 -15.80 -12.12
CA ILE A 287 -6.44 -15.67 -10.66
C ILE A 287 -5.11 -14.99 -10.33
N LYS A 288 -5.18 -13.75 -9.84
CA LYS A 288 -4.00 -13.02 -9.33
C LYS A 288 -3.94 -13.13 -7.81
N LYS A 289 -2.88 -13.72 -7.29
CA LYS A 289 -2.70 -13.89 -5.84
C LYS A 289 -2.20 -12.60 -5.18
N HIS A 290 -2.53 -12.41 -3.91
CA HIS A 290 -1.88 -11.41 -3.07
C HIS A 290 -0.42 -11.81 -2.79
N ALA A 291 0.50 -10.88 -2.60
CA ALA A 291 1.91 -11.18 -2.33
C ALA A 291 2.10 -12.16 -1.15
N GLY A 292 1.25 -12.04 -0.13
CA GLY A 292 1.22 -12.94 1.04
C GLY A 292 0.50 -14.28 0.85
N THR A 293 -0.07 -14.57 -0.31
CA THR A 293 -0.81 -15.82 -0.59
C THR A 293 0.12 -16.89 -1.16
N ASP A 294 0.04 -18.09 -0.59
CA ASP A 294 0.87 -19.23 -0.95
C ASP A 294 0.47 -19.80 -2.32
N SER A 295 1.43 -20.19 -3.14
CA SER A 295 1.18 -20.83 -4.43
C SER A 295 0.40 -22.15 -4.29
N ALA A 296 0.60 -22.90 -3.20
CA ALA A 296 -0.16 -24.12 -2.92
C ALA A 296 -1.66 -23.84 -2.71
N PHE A 297 -2.01 -22.67 -2.17
CA PHE A 297 -3.41 -22.25 -2.07
C PHE A 297 -4.01 -21.99 -3.45
N VAL A 298 -3.25 -21.34 -4.34
CA VAL A 298 -3.69 -21.09 -5.72
C VAL A 298 -3.92 -22.41 -6.46
N THR A 299 -3.00 -23.39 -6.34
CA THR A 299 -3.20 -24.73 -6.92
C THR A 299 -4.48 -25.40 -6.43
N GLN A 300 -4.75 -25.38 -5.12
CA GLN A 300 -5.99 -25.94 -4.57
C GLN A 300 -7.24 -25.24 -5.10
N LEU A 301 -7.19 -23.92 -5.29
CA LEU A 301 -8.29 -23.16 -5.86
C LEU A 301 -8.51 -23.49 -7.34
N LEU A 302 -7.44 -23.62 -8.13
CA LEU A 302 -7.52 -24.05 -9.52
C LEU A 302 -8.16 -25.44 -9.65
N ASP A 303 -7.72 -26.40 -8.83
CA ASP A 303 -8.27 -27.77 -8.81
C ASP A 303 -9.75 -27.76 -8.43
N ALA A 304 -10.13 -26.98 -7.42
CA ALA A 304 -11.52 -26.86 -6.97
C ALA A 304 -12.44 -26.18 -8.01
N LEU A 305 -11.87 -25.40 -8.92
CA LEU A 305 -12.57 -24.73 -10.02
C LEU A 305 -12.43 -25.49 -11.36
N GLY A 306 -12.15 -26.80 -11.34
CA GLY A 306 -11.89 -27.58 -12.56
C GLY A 306 -13.01 -27.61 -13.61
N GLU A 307 -14.23 -27.17 -13.28
CA GLU A 307 -15.33 -26.98 -14.23
C GLU A 307 -15.27 -25.65 -15.01
N TYR A 308 -14.46 -24.69 -14.52
CA TYR A 308 -14.23 -23.38 -15.12
C TYR A 308 -12.99 -23.40 -16.01
N ARG A 309 -12.93 -22.47 -16.97
CA ARG A 309 -11.70 -22.17 -17.71
C ARG A 309 -10.85 -21.22 -16.86
N VAL A 310 -10.04 -21.78 -15.98
CA VAL A 310 -9.27 -20.99 -15.02
C VAL A 310 -7.76 -21.11 -15.28
N GLN A 311 -7.05 -20.00 -15.15
CA GLN A 311 -5.60 -19.91 -15.28
C GLN A 311 -5.01 -19.09 -14.12
N PRO A 312 -3.83 -19.46 -13.60
CA PRO A 312 -3.09 -18.56 -12.73
C PRO A 312 -2.65 -17.32 -13.52
N PHE A 313 -2.54 -16.18 -12.83
CA PHE A 313 -1.91 -15.01 -13.41
C PHE A 313 -0.44 -15.30 -13.78
N PRO A 314 0.12 -14.71 -14.86
CA PRO A 314 1.50 -14.99 -15.25
C PRO A 314 2.49 -14.73 -14.12
N GLU A 315 3.33 -15.72 -13.81
CA GLU A 315 4.24 -15.68 -12.66
C GLU A 315 5.20 -14.48 -12.70
N HIS A 316 5.71 -14.15 -13.89
CA HIS A 316 6.61 -13.02 -14.08
C HIS A 316 5.93 -11.66 -13.84
N LEU A 317 4.60 -11.57 -13.94
CA LEU A 317 3.81 -10.35 -13.71
C LEU A 317 3.15 -10.31 -12.33
N GLU A 318 3.24 -11.40 -11.57
CA GLU A 318 2.49 -11.58 -10.34
C GLU A 318 2.88 -10.58 -9.25
N HIS A 319 4.17 -10.21 -9.22
CA HIS A 319 4.75 -9.25 -8.29
C HIS A 319 4.36 -7.79 -8.57
N LEU A 320 3.84 -7.49 -9.76
CA LEU A 320 3.43 -6.15 -10.15
C LEU A 320 2.07 -5.79 -9.51
N PRO A 321 1.89 -4.55 -9.01
CA PRO A 321 0.61 -4.08 -8.50
C PRO A 321 -0.50 -4.21 -9.55
N ILE A 322 -1.70 -4.63 -9.13
CA ILE A 322 -2.80 -4.85 -10.08
C ILE A 322 -3.30 -3.55 -10.71
N GLU A 323 -3.12 -2.45 -10.01
CA GLU A 323 -3.48 -1.10 -10.44
C GLU A 323 -2.78 -0.72 -11.76
N LEU A 324 -1.59 -1.27 -12.04
CA LEU A 324 -0.88 -1.00 -13.29
C LEU A 324 -1.53 -1.64 -14.52
N PHE A 325 -2.40 -2.64 -14.34
CA PHE A 325 -3.11 -3.35 -15.42
C PHE A 325 -4.41 -2.63 -15.77
N THR A 326 -4.25 -1.40 -16.29
CA THR A 326 -5.37 -0.49 -16.55
C THR A 326 -6.34 -0.99 -17.59
N VAL A 327 -5.86 -1.69 -18.63
CA VAL A 327 -6.72 -2.18 -19.70
C VAL A 327 -7.50 -3.40 -19.22
N LEU A 328 -6.92 -4.27 -18.38
CA LEU A 328 -7.69 -5.33 -17.73
C LEU A 328 -8.81 -4.75 -16.86
N ASN A 329 -8.53 -3.68 -16.11
CA ASN A 329 -9.55 -3.03 -15.29
C ASN A 329 -10.74 -2.48 -16.10
N GLN A 330 -10.50 -2.07 -17.35
CA GLN A 330 -11.52 -1.49 -18.24
C GLN A 330 -12.24 -2.54 -19.10
N GLN A 331 -11.55 -3.61 -19.49
CA GLN A 331 -12.05 -4.58 -20.48
C GLN A 331 -12.42 -5.94 -19.88
N CYS A 332 -12.00 -6.23 -18.64
CA CYS A 332 -12.31 -7.48 -17.96
C CYS A 332 -13.27 -7.25 -16.78
N LYS A 333 -14.06 -8.28 -16.47
CA LYS A 333 -14.81 -8.32 -15.22
C LYS A 333 -13.83 -8.55 -14.06
N VAL A 334 -13.47 -7.48 -13.34
CA VAL A 334 -12.54 -7.57 -12.21
C VAL A 334 -13.30 -7.86 -10.93
N ILE A 335 -12.97 -8.94 -10.25
CA ILE A 335 -13.62 -9.39 -9.02
C ILE A 335 -12.61 -9.26 -7.88
N SER A 336 -12.95 -8.49 -6.85
CA SER A 336 -12.09 -8.27 -5.70
C SER A 336 -12.88 -8.33 -4.39
N VAL A 337 -12.18 -8.67 -3.31
CA VAL A 337 -12.72 -8.81 -1.95
C VAL A 337 -12.07 -7.83 -0.97
N SER A 338 -11.23 -6.92 -1.47
CA SER A 338 -10.41 -6.01 -0.66
C SER A 338 -10.55 -4.56 -1.10
N SER A 339 -9.79 -3.67 -0.43
CA SER A 339 -9.72 -2.23 -0.73
C SER A 339 -9.26 -1.92 -2.15
N ALA A 340 -8.57 -2.85 -2.83
CA ALA A 340 -8.25 -2.74 -4.25
C ALA A 340 -9.51 -2.48 -5.10
N SER A 341 -10.68 -2.99 -4.67
CA SER A 341 -11.96 -2.75 -5.35
C SER A 341 -12.28 -1.25 -5.46
N ALA A 342 -12.01 -0.48 -4.41
CA ALA A 342 -12.31 0.94 -4.40
C ALA A 342 -11.27 1.73 -5.21
N LEU A 343 -9.99 1.31 -5.17
CA LEU A 343 -8.91 1.95 -5.94
C LEU A 343 -9.09 1.78 -7.44
N LEU A 344 -9.38 0.55 -7.88
CA LEU A 344 -9.60 0.24 -9.28
C LEU A 344 -10.88 0.93 -9.83
N ALA A 345 -11.87 1.18 -8.96
CA ALA A 345 -13.07 1.94 -9.29
C ALA A 345 -12.83 3.45 -9.49
N LEU A 346 -11.62 3.98 -9.25
CA LEU A 346 -11.31 5.38 -9.61
C LEU A 346 -11.32 5.62 -11.12
N SER A 347 -11.11 4.57 -11.93
CA SER A 347 -11.25 4.64 -13.39
C SER A 347 -12.73 4.67 -13.77
N SER A 348 -13.16 5.67 -14.53
CA SER A 348 -14.57 5.87 -14.93
C SER A 348 -15.19 4.69 -15.69
N ASP A 349 -14.36 3.93 -16.41
CA ASP A 349 -14.78 2.77 -17.21
C ASP A 349 -14.51 1.43 -16.50
N SER A 350 -14.33 1.43 -15.17
CA SER A 350 -14.01 0.22 -14.42
C SER A 350 -15.22 -0.71 -14.30
N SER A 351 -15.02 -1.99 -14.60
CA SER A 351 -15.98 -3.09 -14.39
C SER A 351 -15.70 -3.88 -13.11
N VAL A 352 -15.21 -3.21 -12.06
CA VAL A 352 -14.88 -3.84 -10.78
C VAL A 352 -16.13 -4.21 -9.99
N ILE A 353 -16.14 -5.46 -9.53
CA ILE A 353 -17.12 -6.05 -8.62
C ILE A 353 -16.44 -6.29 -7.28
N HIS A 354 -16.96 -5.63 -6.24
CA HIS A 354 -16.62 -5.99 -4.87
C HIS A 354 -17.50 -7.16 -4.41
N ALA A 355 -16.93 -8.36 -4.29
CA ALA A 355 -17.68 -9.61 -4.11
C ALA A 355 -17.77 -10.10 -2.65
N LEU A 356 -17.11 -9.42 -1.70
CA LEU A 356 -17.22 -9.80 -0.30
C LEU A 356 -18.56 -9.31 0.27
N THR A 357 -19.37 -10.24 0.79
CA THR A 357 -20.71 -9.96 1.33
C THR A 357 -20.73 -10.15 2.84
N ARG A 358 -21.73 -9.55 3.51
CA ARG A 358 -21.96 -9.79 4.94
C ARG A 358 -22.30 -11.26 5.23
N GLN A 359 -22.93 -11.97 4.30
CA GLN A 359 -23.22 -13.40 4.43
C GLN A 359 -21.91 -14.20 4.43
N HIS A 360 -21.01 -13.94 3.48
CA HIS A 360 -19.68 -14.53 3.44
C HIS A 360 -18.92 -14.29 4.76
N ILE A 361 -18.93 -13.06 5.28
CA ILE A 361 -18.30 -12.72 6.57
C ILE A 361 -18.96 -13.49 7.73
N GLY A 362 -20.29 -13.57 7.74
CA GLY A 362 -21.05 -14.27 8.78
C GLY A 362 -20.77 -15.78 8.84
N SER A 363 -20.61 -16.44 7.69
CA SER A 363 -20.45 -17.90 7.62
C SER A 363 -18.98 -18.34 7.66
N LEU A 364 -18.07 -17.61 6.99
CA LEU A 364 -16.71 -18.08 6.74
C LEU A 364 -15.65 -17.44 7.63
N PHE A 365 -15.91 -16.27 8.24
CA PHE A 365 -14.92 -15.58 9.07
C PHE A 365 -15.03 -15.94 10.55
N VAL A 366 -13.90 -15.84 11.26
CA VAL A 366 -13.85 -16.12 12.71
C VAL A 366 -14.72 -15.11 13.48
N PRO A 367 -15.53 -15.55 14.46
CA PRO A 367 -16.51 -14.68 15.13
C PRO A 367 -15.94 -13.37 15.67
N ALA A 368 -14.75 -13.42 16.28
CA ALA A 368 -14.09 -12.27 16.88
C ALA A 368 -13.71 -11.16 15.87
N GLN A 369 -13.62 -11.47 14.58
CA GLN A 369 -13.21 -10.53 13.54
C GLN A 369 -14.36 -10.02 12.67
N ARG A 370 -15.57 -10.60 12.79
CA ARG A 370 -16.71 -10.31 11.89
C ARG A 370 -17.14 -8.85 11.92
N GLN A 371 -17.19 -8.23 13.10
CA GLN A 371 -17.61 -6.83 13.22
C GLN A 371 -16.62 -5.91 12.49
N TYR A 372 -15.32 -6.10 12.71
CA TYR A 372 -14.28 -5.35 12.01
C TYR A 372 -14.40 -5.54 10.49
N MET A 373 -14.49 -6.79 10.03
CA MET A 373 -14.59 -7.10 8.61
C MET A 373 -15.85 -6.52 7.97
N ASN A 374 -17.01 -6.61 8.62
CA ASN A 374 -18.24 -6.00 8.12
C ASN A 374 -18.10 -4.47 7.99
N SER A 375 -17.54 -3.81 9.01
CA SER A 375 -17.30 -2.36 8.97
C SER A 375 -16.35 -1.96 7.84
N ALA A 376 -15.23 -2.67 7.67
CA ALA A 376 -14.30 -2.46 6.58
C ALA A 376 -14.95 -2.70 5.20
N ASN A 377 -15.73 -3.78 5.07
CA ASN A 377 -16.44 -4.15 3.86
C ASN A 377 -17.46 -3.08 3.44
N ASP A 378 -18.26 -2.58 4.38
CA ASP A 378 -19.24 -1.53 4.12
C ASP A 378 -18.58 -0.22 3.66
N ARG A 379 -17.40 0.11 4.20
CA ARG A 379 -16.60 1.27 3.78
C ARG A 379 -16.06 1.11 2.36
N ILE A 380 -15.56 -0.08 2.02
CA ILE A 380 -15.06 -0.39 0.67
C ILE A 380 -16.20 -0.35 -0.35
N MET A 381 -17.32 -1.02 -0.06
CA MET A 381 -18.49 -1.04 -0.95
C MET A 381 -19.03 0.36 -1.26
N ARG A 382 -19.12 1.23 -0.25
CA ARG A 382 -19.57 2.62 -0.44
C ARG A 382 -18.70 3.38 -1.44
N ASN A 383 -17.39 3.13 -1.45
CA ASN A 383 -16.45 3.82 -2.32
C ASN A 383 -16.32 3.15 -3.70
N SER A 384 -16.44 1.83 -3.80
CA SER A 384 -16.42 1.14 -5.11
C SER A 384 -17.68 1.39 -5.94
N THR A 385 -18.84 1.64 -5.32
CA THR A 385 -20.11 1.90 -6.04
C THR A 385 -20.37 3.37 -6.34
N ARG A 386 -19.90 4.31 -5.50
CA ARG A 386 -20.09 5.75 -5.71
C ARG A 386 -19.39 6.27 -6.95
N LEU A 387 -18.24 5.68 -7.30
CA LEU A 387 -17.42 6.11 -8.44
C LEU A 387 -17.93 5.57 -9.79
N ASN A 388 -18.74 4.51 -9.78
CA ASN A 388 -19.34 3.90 -10.98
C ASN A 388 -20.68 4.53 -11.41
N LYS A 389 -21.13 5.61 -10.75
CA LYS A 389 -22.29 6.37 -11.25
C LYS A 389 -21.76 7.41 -12.24
N PRO A 390 -22.16 7.38 -13.53
CA PRO A 390 -21.89 8.50 -14.41
C PRO A 390 -22.45 9.75 -13.74
N ALA A 391 -21.63 10.81 -13.65
CA ALA A 391 -22.09 12.11 -13.20
C ALA A 391 -23.34 12.43 -14.02
N LEU A 392 -24.50 12.44 -13.38
CA LEU A 392 -25.70 13.03 -13.97
C LEU A 392 -25.29 14.45 -14.32
N ARG A 393 -25.05 14.70 -15.61
CA ARG A 393 -24.84 16.04 -16.14
C ARG A 393 -25.95 16.88 -15.56
N GLN A 394 -25.60 17.84 -14.71
CA GLN A 394 -26.46 18.96 -14.44
C GLN A 394 -26.49 19.81 -15.71
N ASP A 395 -27.17 19.31 -16.73
CA ASP A 395 -27.79 20.16 -17.74
C ASP A 395 -29.08 20.67 -17.12
N GLN A 396 -28.96 21.77 -16.37
CA GLN A 396 -30.03 22.74 -16.18
C GLN A 396 -29.37 24.09 -16.49
N ASN A 397 -29.44 24.56 -17.74
CA ASN A 397 -30.53 25.44 -18.18
C ASN A 397 -31.03 26.33 -17.03
N GLN A 398 -30.31 27.44 -16.82
CA GLN A 398 -30.89 28.78 -16.73
C GLN A 398 -29.85 29.84 -17.07
#